data_AF-A0A6N7YHT8-F1
#
_entry.id   AF-A0A6N7YHT8-F1
#
_cell.length_a   1.000
_cell.length_b   1.000
_cell.length_c   1.000
_cell.angle_alpha   90.00
_cell.angle_beta   90.00
_cell.angle_gamma   90.00
#
_symmetry.space_group_name_H-M   'P 1'
#
loop_
_entity.id
_entity.type
_entity.pdbx_description
1 polymer ?
#
loop_
_entity_poly.entity_id
_entity_poly.type
_entity_poly.pdbx_seq_one_letter_code
_entity_poly.pdbx_strand_id
1 'polypeptide(L)'
;MYTVDGLFSRPGLVHTGTGPADGIELEVWDLPGSAVGPLLAPTAEPRHLGPPALDDGSTVLGFMADSGCADPARDITGFSGRRSYLASGAGG
;
A
#
# COMPACT_ATOMS: atom_id res chain seq x y z
N MET A 1 -2.31 -6.27 -2.81
CA MET A 1 -1.37 -5.16 -3.05
C MET A 1 -1.12 -5.10 -4.54
N TYR A 2 -1.22 -3.91 -5.12
CA TYR A 2 -1.09 -3.70 -6.55
C TYR A 2 0.00 -2.67 -6.84
N THR A 3 0.64 -2.73 -8.00
CA THR A 3 1.42 -1.60 -8.50
C THR A 3 0.50 -0.52 -9.04
N VAL A 4 0.67 0.72 -8.59
CA VAL A 4 -0.08 1.90 -9.02
C VAL A 4 0.81 2.76 -9.90
N ASP A 5 0.28 3.17 -11.05
CA ASP A 5 0.98 4.02 -12.00
C ASP A 5 1.33 5.39 -11.42
N GLY A 6 2.40 5.96 -11.94
CA GLY A 6 2.88 7.30 -11.63
C GLY A 6 4.27 7.49 -12.24
N LEU A 7 4.92 8.61 -11.91
CA LEU A 7 6.31 8.86 -12.33
C LEU A 7 7.26 7.72 -11.96
N PHE A 8 6.96 7.04 -10.85
CA PHE A 8 7.57 5.78 -10.46
C PHE A 8 6.47 4.85 -9.97
N SER A 9 6.57 3.57 -10.32
CA SER A 9 5.66 2.54 -9.80
C SER A 9 5.74 2.51 -8.27
N ARG A 10 4.58 2.61 -7.62
CA ARG A 10 4.44 2.59 -6.16
C ARG A 10 3.41 1.53 -5.79
N PRO A 11 3.57 0.81 -4.68
CA PRO A 11 2.55 -0.11 -4.22
C PRO A 11 1.32 0.69 -3.79
N GLY A 12 0.16 0.09 -3.99
CA GLY A 12 -1.13 0.49 -3.46
C GLY A 12 -1.75 -0.67 -2.70
N LEU A 13 -2.17 -0.41 -1.46
CA LEU A 13 -3.02 -1.32 -0.71
C LEU A 13 -4.46 -1.04 -1.06
N VAL A 14 -5.15 -2.07 -1.55
CA VAL A 14 -6.57 -2.03 -1.89
C VAL A 14 -7.28 -2.99 -0.96
N HIS A 15 -8.35 -2.54 -0.31
CA HIS A 15 -9.19 -3.41 0.49
C HIS A 15 -10.15 -4.18 -0.42
N THR A 16 -9.92 -5.49 -0.58
CA THR A 16 -10.72 -6.37 -1.44
C THR A 16 -11.69 -7.27 -0.65
N GLY A 17 -11.55 -7.35 0.67
CA GLY A 17 -12.25 -8.32 1.52
C GLY A 17 -11.74 -9.77 1.39
N THR A 18 -10.86 -10.05 0.42
CA THR A 18 -10.33 -11.37 0.07
C THR A 18 -8.80 -11.38 0.04
N GLY A 19 -8.18 -10.59 0.91
CA GLY A 19 -6.72 -10.49 1.02
C GLY A 19 -6.04 -11.82 1.40
N PRO A 20 -4.69 -11.89 1.29
CA PRO A 20 -3.94 -13.09 1.65
C PRO A 20 -4.08 -13.41 3.14
N ALA A 21 -4.09 -14.71 3.48
CA ALA A 21 -4.26 -15.16 4.86
C ALA A 21 -3.15 -14.67 5.81
N ASP A 22 -1.92 -14.62 5.31
CA ASP A 22 -0.74 -14.15 6.07
C ASP A 22 -0.60 -12.62 6.08
N GLY A 23 -1.53 -11.90 5.44
CA GLY A 23 -1.49 -10.44 5.34
C GLY A 23 -0.42 -9.92 4.37
N ILE A 24 -0.11 -8.62 4.50
CA ILE A 24 0.87 -7.90 3.69
C ILE A 24 1.75 -7.13 4.66
N GLU A 25 3.07 -7.20 4.50
CA GLU A 25 4.04 -6.51 5.35
C GLU A 25 3.85 -4.98 5.29
N LEU A 26 3.79 -4.34 6.45
CA LEU A 26 3.69 -2.89 6.64
C LEU A 26 4.78 -2.39 7.58
N GLU A 27 5.11 -1.11 7.47
CA GLU A 27 5.93 -0.38 8.44
C GLU A 27 5.04 0.64 9.16
N VAL A 28 4.98 0.55 10.50
CA VAL A 28 4.24 1.49 11.34
C VAL A 28 5.22 2.50 11.94
N TRP A 29 4.90 3.78 11.78
CA TRP A 29 5.72 4.89 12.23
C TRP A 29 4.95 5.79 13.18
N ASP A 30 5.56 6.18 14.30
CA ASP A 30 5.06 7.24 15.16
C ASP A 30 5.63 8.59 14.71
N LEU A 31 4.76 9.53 14.38
CA LEU A 31 5.12 10.81 13.76
C LEU A 31 4.31 11.96 14.39
N PRO A 32 4.90 13.17 14.51
CA PRO A 32 4.13 14.34 14.92
C PRO A 32 2.98 14.62 13.95
N GLY A 33 1.82 15.05 14.46
CA GLY A 33 0.66 15.36 13.62
C GLY A 33 0.94 16.39 12.52
N SER A 34 1.90 17.30 12.72
CA SER A 34 2.35 18.26 11.70
C SER A 34 3.00 17.61 10.47
N ALA A 35 3.46 16.35 10.56
CA ALA A 35 4.06 15.62 9.46
C ALA A 35 3.03 15.05 8.47
N VAL A 36 1.74 14.98 8.84
CA VAL A 36 0.69 14.38 8.00
C VAL A 36 0.50 15.16 6.69
N GLY A 37 0.48 16.49 6.74
CA GLY A 37 0.35 17.32 5.54
C GLY A 37 1.46 17.08 4.50
N PRO A 38 2.74 17.16 4.89
CA PRO A 38 3.86 16.80 4.02
C PRO A 38 3.80 15.38 3.45
N LEU A 39 3.31 14.39 4.21
CA LEU A 39 3.13 13.01 3.73
C LEU A 39 1.98 12.86 2.72
N LEU A 40 0.94 13.66 2.87
CA LEU A 40 -0.18 13.72 1.92
C LEU A 40 0.18 14.42 0.61
N ALA A 41 1.02 15.45 0.64
CA ALA A 41 1.35 16.24 -0.54
C ALA A 41 1.79 15.44 -1.79
N PRO A 42 2.66 14.40 -1.70
CA PRO A 42 3.04 13.58 -2.84
C PRO A 42 2.02 12.47 -3.19
N THR A 43 0.89 12.41 -2.48
CA THR A 43 -0.15 11.40 -2.66
C THR A 43 -1.19 11.95 -3.63
N ALA A 44 -0.95 11.72 -4.93
CA ALA A 44 -1.93 11.97 -5.97
C ALA A 44 -2.85 10.77 -6.15
N GLU A 45 -4.05 11.01 -6.68
CA GLU A 45 -4.93 9.95 -7.15
C GLU A 45 -4.16 8.97 -8.06
N PRO A 46 -4.44 7.67 -7.97
CA PRO A 46 -5.52 7.04 -7.18
C PRO A 46 -5.12 6.62 -5.76
N ARG A 47 -4.00 7.14 -5.21
CA ARG A 47 -3.59 6.87 -3.82
C ARG A 47 -4.22 7.86 -2.84
N HIS A 48 -4.40 7.42 -1.60
CA HIS A 48 -4.92 8.24 -0.51
C HIS A 48 -4.37 7.75 0.85
N LEU A 49 -4.59 8.52 1.92
CA LEU A 49 -4.43 8.00 3.27
C LEU A 49 -5.76 7.42 3.76
N GLY A 50 -5.73 6.20 4.26
CA GLY A 50 -6.86 5.49 4.83
C GLY A 50 -6.41 4.54 5.94
N PRO A 51 -7.33 3.96 6.71
CA PRO A 51 -6.98 3.09 7.83
C PRO A 51 -6.94 1.60 7.42
N PRO A 52 -5.77 1.01 7.10
CA PRO A 52 -5.64 -0.44 7.01
C PRO A 52 -5.89 -1.10 8.39
N ALA A 53 -6.46 -2.30 8.36
CA ALA A 53 -6.49 -3.18 9.52
C ALA A 53 -5.14 -3.87 9.68
N LEU A 54 -4.60 -3.87 10.90
CA LEU A 54 -3.40 -4.61 11.27
C LEU A 54 -3.77 -6.00 11.81
N ASP A 55 -2.79 -6.89 11.87
CA ASP A 55 -2.92 -8.27 12.36
C ASP A 55 -3.26 -8.34 13.86
N ASP A 56 -2.84 -7.33 14.62
CA ASP A 56 -3.21 -7.14 16.03
C ASP A 56 -4.65 -6.61 16.24
N GLY A 57 -5.39 -6.36 15.16
CA GLY A 57 -6.77 -5.86 15.17
C GLY A 57 -6.90 -4.34 15.31
N SER A 58 -5.80 -3.62 15.43
CA SER A 58 -5.80 -2.14 15.44
C SER A 58 -5.96 -1.56 14.03
N THR A 59 -6.27 -0.27 13.97
CA THR A 59 -6.26 0.52 12.73
C THR A 59 -5.44 1.78 12.93
N VAL A 60 -4.54 2.07 12.00
CA VAL A 60 -3.70 3.26 11.99
C VAL A 60 -3.75 3.91 10.61
N LEU A 61 -3.41 5.19 10.50
CA LEU A 61 -3.38 5.88 9.20
C LEU A 61 -2.28 5.27 8.31
N GLY A 62 -2.61 4.90 7.07
CA GLY A 62 -1.69 4.27 6.13
C GLY A 62 -1.95 4.66 4.68
N PHE A 63 -0.99 4.40 3.80
CA PHE A 63 -1.13 4.64 2.37
C PHE A 63 -1.95 3.54 1.70
N MET A 64 -3.03 3.94 1.05
CA MET A 64 -3.97 3.07 0.36
C MET A 64 -4.16 3.52 -1.09
N ALA A 65 -4.84 2.70 -1.88
CA ALA A 65 -5.23 2.99 -3.25
C ALA A 65 -6.71 2.65 -3.45
N ASP A 66 -7.35 3.36 -4.38
CA ASP A 66 -8.73 3.09 -4.77
C ASP A 66 -8.92 1.64 -5.27
N SER A 67 -10.12 1.10 -5.09
CA SER A 67 -10.49 -0.23 -5.60
C SER A 67 -10.35 -0.36 -7.12
N GLY A 68 -10.47 0.75 -7.86
CA GLY A 68 -10.18 0.79 -9.30
C GLY A 68 -8.73 0.43 -9.66
N CYS A 69 -7.79 0.40 -8.71
CA CYS A 69 -6.40 -0.02 -8.93
C CYS A 69 -6.19 -1.53 -8.90
N ALA A 70 -7.21 -2.33 -8.58
CA ALA A 70 -7.12 -3.78 -8.46
C ALA A 70 -7.07 -4.50 -9.83
N ASP A 71 -6.12 -4.10 -10.68
CA ASP A 71 -5.82 -4.75 -11.95
C ASP A 71 -5.02 -6.04 -11.71
N PRO A 72 -5.52 -7.22 -12.11
CA PRO A 72 -4.80 -8.50 -11.97
C PRO A 72 -3.42 -8.51 -12.62
N ALA A 73 -3.20 -7.75 -13.70
CA ALA A 73 -1.89 -7.65 -14.35
C ALA A 73 -0.83 -6.91 -13.50
N ARG A 74 -1.27 -6.24 -12.43
CA ARG A 74 -0.48 -5.43 -11.50
C ARG A 74 -0.49 -5.98 -10.09
N ASP A 75 -1.07 -7.17 -9.91
CA ASP A 75 -1.19 -7.79 -8.61
C ASP A 75 0.17 -8.31 -8.14
N ILE A 76 0.68 -7.71 -7.07
CA ILE A 76 1.93 -8.10 -6.41
C ILE A 76 1.68 -8.69 -5.03
N THR A 77 0.44 -9.07 -4.72
CA THR A 77 0.04 -9.64 -3.42
C THR A 77 0.85 -10.89 -3.07
N GLY A 78 1.19 -11.71 -4.07
CA GLY A 78 1.97 -12.94 -3.87
C GLY A 78 3.41 -12.74 -3.40
N PHE A 79 3.92 -11.50 -3.41
CA PHE A 79 5.25 -11.19 -2.87
C PHE A 79 5.21 -10.85 -1.37
N SER A 80 4.03 -10.79 -0.74
CA SER A 80 3.83 -10.47 0.68
C SER A 80 4.34 -9.10 1.13
N GLY A 81 4.83 -8.25 0.22
CA GLY A 81 5.32 -6.91 0.53
C GLY A 81 6.11 -6.28 -0.62
N ARG A 82 6.24 -4.94 -0.58
CA ARG A 82 6.96 -4.17 -1.61
C ARG A 82 8.43 -4.57 -1.70
N ARG A 83 9.10 -4.79 -0.56
CA ARG A 83 10.53 -5.10 -0.50
C ARG A 83 10.85 -6.43 -1.19
N SER A 84 10.06 -7.46 -0.90
CA SER A 84 10.15 -8.78 -1.56
C SER A 84 9.89 -8.69 -3.06
N TYR A 85 8.90 -7.91 -3.49
CA TYR A 85 8.65 -7.66 -4.91
C TYR A 85 9.85 -7.02 -5.61
N LEU A 86 10.45 -5.97 -5.03
CA LEU A 86 11.65 -5.34 -5.59
C LEU A 86 12.86 -6.29 -5.64
N ALA A 87 13.04 -7.13 -4.61
CA ALA A 87 14.13 -8.09 -4.55
C ALA A 87 14.00 -9.23 -5.59
N SER A 88 12.77 -9.53 -6.04
CA SER A 88 12.52 -10.56 -7.07
C SER A 88 13.00 -10.17 -8.47
N GLY A 89 13.36 -8.90 -8.70
CA GLY A 89 13.70 -8.37 -10.02
C GLY A 89 12.48 -8.10 -10.91
N ALA A 90 11.26 -8.41 -10.47
CA ALA A 90 10.02 -8.14 -11.20
C ALA A 90 9.57 -6.66 -11.16
N GLY A 91 10.26 -5.81 -10.38
CA GLY A 91 9.95 -4.39 -10.18
C GLY A 91 10.80 -3.41 -10.98
N GLY A 92 11.55 -3.90 -11.98
CA GLY A 92 12.39 -3.11 -12.89
C GLY A 92 11.66 -2.67 -14.16
#